data_AF-A0A8D8YQA1-F1
#
_entry.id   AF-A0A8D8YQA1-F1
#
_cell.length_a   1.000
_cell.length_b   1.000
_cell.length_c   1.000
_cell.angle_alpha   90.00
_cell.angle_beta   90.00
_cell.angle_gamma   90.00
#
_symmetry.space_group_name_H-M   'P 1'
#
loop_
_entity.id
_entity.type
_entity.pdbx_description
1 polymer ?
#
loop_
_entity_poly.entity_id
_entity_poly.type
_entity_poly.pdbx_seq_one_letter_code
_entity_poly.pdbx_strand_id
1 'polypeptide(L)'
;MTYHYLLGFQVVLLALIPGSENHIVPFNEKTCPIHLPQNFTQNHLLAQLTRPCRYNKKHTPIDPTKCSPLKVTARIHVYHLRTNSETNTEFKVQLLLQLHWKDPRLRYKQFAPHLPELIGEINFIQSIWTPHIYLTNERDSLVLGLFRRDMLVSILPEGEVLFSTR
;
A
#
# COMPACT_ATOMS: atom_id res chain seq x y z
N MET A 1 30.92 -27.67 -4.25
CA MET A 1 29.96 -27.19 -5.27
C MET A 1 28.76 -26.62 -4.55
N THR A 2 28.68 -25.30 -4.42
CA THR A 2 27.65 -24.62 -3.64
C THR A 2 26.51 -24.24 -4.59
N TYR A 3 25.39 -24.95 -4.50
CA TYR A 3 24.22 -24.65 -5.33
C TYR A 3 23.47 -23.46 -4.74
N HIS A 4 23.58 -22.30 -5.40
CA HIS A 4 22.69 -21.16 -5.16
C HIS A 4 21.40 -21.38 -5.95
N TYR A 5 20.44 -22.10 -5.38
CA TYR A 5 19.07 -22.12 -5.90
C TYR A 5 18.39 -20.80 -5.50
N LEU A 6 18.39 -19.81 -6.40
CA LEU A 6 17.45 -18.69 -6.35
C LEU A 6 16.08 -19.21 -6.78
N LEU A 7 15.42 -19.93 -5.89
CA LEU A 7 14.01 -20.26 -6.03
C LEU A 7 13.21 -18.99 -5.72
N GLY A 8 13.03 -18.15 -6.73
CA GLY A 8 12.11 -17.02 -6.69
C GLY A 8 10.67 -17.51 -6.73
N PHE A 9 10.16 -18.03 -5.61
CA PHE A 9 8.73 -18.30 -5.49
C PHE A 9 7.99 -16.97 -5.36
N GLN A 10 7.28 -16.57 -6.41
CA GLN A 10 6.36 -15.45 -6.34
C GLN A 10 5.03 -15.95 -5.78
N VAL A 11 4.86 -15.86 -4.45
CA VAL A 11 3.56 -16.12 -3.83
C VAL A 11 2.70 -14.87 -4.01
N VAL A 12 1.60 -15.01 -4.76
CA VAL A 12 0.62 -13.95 -4.95
C VAL A 12 -0.59 -14.25 -4.08
N LEU A 13 -0.77 -13.50 -2.99
CA LEU A 13 -1.94 -13.63 -2.13
C LEU A 13 -2.97 -12.57 -2.52
N LEU A 14 -4.20 -12.99 -2.76
CA LEU A 14 -5.34 -12.11 -2.98
C LEU A 14 -6.14 -12.01 -1.69
N ALA A 15 -6.14 -10.83 -1.08
CA ALA A 15 -7.00 -10.52 0.06
C ALA A 15 -8.19 -9.68 -0.42
N LEU A 16 -9.39 -10.08 0.01
CA LEU A 16 -10.63 -9.37 -0.20
C LEU A 16 -11.05 -8.75 1.14
N ILE A 17 -10.96 -7.43 1.27
CA ILE A 17 -11.37 -6.73 2.49
C ILE A 17 -12.84 -6.31 2.33
N PRO A 18 -13.77 -6.81 3.16
CA PRO A 18 -15.17 -6.39 3.10
C PRO A 18 -15.29 -4.90 3.44
N GLY A 19 -16.15 -4.21 2.71
CA GLY A 19 -16.44 -2.80 2.93
C GLY A 19 -17.37 -2.61 4.13
N SER A 20 -17.07 -1.64 5.00
CA SER A 20 -17.99 -1.19 6.06
C SER A 20 -19.05 -0.27 5.44
N GLU A 21 -20.34 -0.58 5.64
CA GLU A 21 -21.49 0.21 5.12
C GLU A 21 -21.69 1.57 5.81
N ASN A 22 -20.95 1.88 6.87
CA ASN A 22 -21.19 3.09 7.65
C ASN A 22 -20.60 4.34 6.97
N HIS A 23 -21.52 5.15 6.44
CA HIS A 23 -21.33 6.48 5.84
C HIS A 23 -20.47 6.55 4.58
N ILE A 24 -21.08 6.12 3.47
CA ILE A 24 -20.68 6.55 2.13
C ILE A 24 -21.09 8.02 1.97
N VAL A 25 -20.16 8.96 2.16
CA VAL A 25 -20.38 10.34 1.70
C VAL A 25 -20.13 10.33 0.19
N PRO A 26 -21.15 10.56 -0.65
CA PRO A 26 -20.93 10.68 -2.09
C PRO A 26 -19.94 11.81 -2.33
N PHE A 27 -18.93 11.52 -3.13
CA PHE A 27 -17.92 12.47 -3.56
C PHE A 27 -18.58 13.67 -4.22
N ASN A 28 -18.52 14.84 -3.59
CA ASN A 28 -18.96 16.10 -4.16
C ASN A 28 -17.73 16.96 -4.44
N GLU A 29 -17.25 16.95 -5.68
CA GLU A 29 -16.11 17.78 -6.14
C GLU A 29 -16.31 19.27 -5.79
N LYS A 30 -17.57 19.72 -5.72
CA LYS A 30 -17.92 21.12 -5.47
C LYS A 30 -17.57 21.58 -4.06
N THR A 31 -17.46 20.67 -3.09
CA THR A 31 -17.19 21.04 -1.67
C THR A 31 -15.72 21.01 -1.30
N CYS A 32 -14.85 20.41 -2.13
CA CYS A 32 -13.40 20.45 -1.90
C CYS A 32 -12.60 20.37 -3.21
N PRO A 33 -12.39 21.51 -3.89
CA PRO A 33 -11.61 21.56 -5.12
C PRO A 33 -10.12 21.30 -4.88
N ILE A 34 -9.47 20.68 -5.86
CA ILE A 34 -8.00 20.61 -5.92
C ILE A 34 -7.49 21.90 -6.57
N HIS A 35 -6.65 22.63 -5.85
CA HIS A 35 -5.91 23.77 -6.38
C HIS A 35 -4.43 23.43 -6.46
N LEU A 36 -3.88 23.39 -7.68
CA LEU A 36 -2.47 23.18 -7.91
C LEU A 36 -1.86 24.45 -8.52
N PRO A 37 -0.76 24.98 -7.95
CA PRO A 37 0.02 26.04 -8.60
C PRO A 37 0.71 25.49 -9.86
N GLN A 38 1.15 26.37 -10.75
CA GLN A 38 1.84 25.96 -11.99
C GLN A 38 3.10 25.12 -11.72
N ASN A 39 3.82 25.41 -10.63
CA ASN A 39 4.95 24.64 -10.16
C ASN A 39 4.61 24.04 -8.79
N PHE A 40 4.23 22.76 -8.77
CA PHE A 40 3.93 22.03 -7.54
C PHE A 40 4.90 20.87 -7.34
N THR A 41 5.09 20.47 -6.08
CA THR A 41 5.86 19.28 -5.71
C THR A 41 4.95 18.07 -5.54
N GLN A 42 5.52 16.85 -5.62
CA GLN A 42 4.77 15.61 -5.36
C GLN A 42 4.08 15.63 -3.98
N ASN A 43 4.76 16.14 -2.96
CA ASN A 43 4.21 16.28 -1.61
C ASN A 43 3.00 17.23 -1.57
N HIS A 44 3.06 18.34 -2.32
CA HIS A 44 1.94 19.28 -2.40
C HIS A 44 0.73 18.63 -3.08
N LEU A 45 0.94 17.87 -4.16
CA LEU A 45 -0.13 17.13 -4.81
C LEU A 45 -0.74 16.08 -3.86
N LEU A 46 0.10 15.29 -3.19
CA LEU A 46 -0.37 14.31 -2.21
C LEU A 46 -1.20 14.98 -1.12
N ALA A 47 -0.70 16.09 -0.54
CA ALA A 47 -1.40 16.83 0.50
C ALA A 47 -2.77 17.33 0.04
N GLN A 48 -2.92 17.74 -1.23
CA GLN A 48 -4.22 18.10 -1.79
C GLN A 48 -5.15 16.89 -1.97
N LEU A 49 -4.61 15.74 -2.41
CA LEU A 49 -5.38 14.50 -2.56
C LEU A 49 -5.87 13.94 -1.22
N THR A 50 -5.07 14.09 -0.16
CA THR A 50 -5.32 13.52 1.18
C THR A 50 -5.97 14.50 2.15
N ARG A 51 -6.52 15.63 1.67
CA ARG A 51 -7.20 16.61 2.53
C ARG A 51 -8.37 15.96 3.30
N PRO A 52 -8.58 16.32 4.59
CA PRO A 52 -9.66 15.75 5.41
C PRO A 52 -11.07 15.90 4.83
N CYS A 53 -11.29 16.92 3.99
CA CYS A 53 -12.55 17.18 3.31
C CYS A 53 -12.92 16.09 2.27
N ARG A 54 -11.95 15.36 1.71
CA ARG A 54 -12.15 14.39 0.61
C ARG A 54 -11.62 13.00 0.94
N TYR A 55 -10.62 12.91 1.81
CA TYR A 55 -9.91 11.69 2.09
C TYR A 55 -9.93 11.38 3.58
N ASN A 56 -10.45 10.21 3.91
CA ASN A 56 -10.37 9.66 5.25
C ASN A 56 -9.55 8.35 5.20
N LYS A 57 -8.31 8.41 5.69
CA LYS A 57 -7.41 7.26 5.72
C LYS A 57 -7.86 6.13 6.63
N LYS A 58 -8.86 6.35 7.50
CA LYS A 58 -9.42 5.29 8.37
C LYS A 58 -10.43 4.42 7.63
N HIS A 59 -10.96 4.90 6.51
CA HIS A 59 -11.94 4.18 5.72
C HIS A 59 -11.25 3.49 4.56
N THR A 60 -11.49 2.19 4.45
CA THR A 60 -11.08 1.36 3.32
C THR A 60 -11.56 2.00 2.01
N PRO A 61 -10.71 2.03 0.97
CA PRO A 61 -11.15 2.48 -0.35
C PRO A 61 -12.19 1.50 -0.88
N ILE A 62 -13.45 1.91 -0.80
CA ILE A 62 -14.60 1.19 -1.35
C ILE A 62 -15.12 2.03 -2.51
N ASP A 63 -15.40 1.37 -3.63
CA ASP A 63 -16.15 2.00 -4.71
C ASP A 63 -17.63 2.09 -4.27
N PRO A 64 -18.19 3.27 -4.02
CA PRO A 64 -19.56 3.38 -3.54
C PRO A 64 -20.60 2.89 -4.56
N THR A 65 -20.21 2.75 -5.83
CA THR A 65 -21.08 2.23 -6.90
C THR A 65 -21.03 0.71 -7.01
N LYS A 66 -20.01 0.09 -6.41
CA LYS A 66 -19.78 -1.36 -6.43
C LYS A 66 -19.50 -1.79 -5.00
N CYS A 67 -20.49 -2.37 -4.33
CA CYS A 67 -20.34 -3.08 -3.04
C CYS A 67 -19.46 -4.35 -3.19
N SER A 68 -18.31 -4.22 -3.86
CA SER A 68 -17.32 -5.24 -4.06
C SER A 68 -16.23 -5.10 -3.00
N PRO A 69 -15.71 -6.21 -2.46
CA PRO A 69 -14.59 -6.16 -1.55
C PRO A 69 -13.35 -5.55 -2.23
N LEU A 70 -12.52 -4.87 -1.44
CA LEU A 70 -11.27 -4.33 -1.93
C LEU A 70 -10.31 -5.47 -2.26
N LYS A 71 -9.85 -5.53 -3.51
CA LYS A 71 -8.83 -6.46 -3.97
C LYS A 71 -7.44 -5.92 -3.61
N VAL A 72 -6.76 -6.64 -2.72
CA VAL A 72 -5.35 -6.40 -2.38
C VAL A 72 -4.53 -7.59 -2.87
N THR A 73 -3.52 -7.31 -3.70
CA THR A 73 -2.57 -8.30 -4.18
C THR A 73 -1.27 -8.17 -3.39
N ALA A 74 -0.87 -9.20 -2.66
CA ALA A 74 0.44 -9.26 -2.02
C ALA A 74 1.40 -10.11 -2.85
N ARG A 75 2.65 -9.65 -2.97
CA ARG A 75 3.76 -10.37 -3.58
C ARG A 75 4.89 -10.47 -2.57
N ILE A 76 5.39 -11.68 -2.36
CA ILE A 76 6.48 -11.94 -1.42
C ILE A 76 7.70 -12.43 -2.20
N HIS A 77 8.84 -11.78 -2.01
CA HIS A 77 10.14 -12.22 -2.50
C HIS A 77 10.98 -12.69 -1.32
N VAL A 78 11.35 -13.97 -1.29
CA VAL A 78 12.17 -14.53 -0.20
C VAL A 78 13.65 -14.40 -0.57
N TYR A 79 14.41 -13.64 0.23
CA TYR A 79 15.86 -13.51 0.07
C TYR A 79 16.60 -14.64 0.79
N HIS A 80 16.23 -14.89 2.04
CA HIS A 80 16.86 -15.92 2.86
C HIS A 80 15.82 -16.63 3.70
N LEU A 81 15.98 -17.95 3.78
CA LEU A 81 15.26 -18.84 4.67
C LEU A 81 16.30 -19.60 5.48
N ARG A 82 16.30 -19.44 6.81
CA ARG A 82 17.25 -20.11 7.71
C ARG A 82 16.49 -20.82 8.82
N THR A 83 16.89 -22.04 9.15
CA THR A 83 16.48 -22.68 10.40
C THR A 83 17.44 -22.26 11.53
N ASN A 84 16.94 -22.11 12.75
CA ASN A 84 17.76 -21.84 13.94
C ASN A 84 18.10 -23.13 14.73
N SER A 85 17.38 -24.23 14.49
CA SER A 85 17.64 -25.54 15.08
C SER A 85 17.02 -26.64 14.22
N GLU A 86 17.67 -27.80 14.12
CA GLU A 86 17.11 -28.98 13.46
C GLU A 86 15.94 -29.59 14.25
N THR A 87 15.84 -29.29 15.54
CA THR A 87 14.79 -29.82 16.44
C THR A 87 13.59 -28.89 16.58
N ASN A 88 13.75 -27.59 16.30
CA ASN A 88 12.66 -26.61 16.41
C ASN A 88 12.10 -26.31 15.02
N THR A 89 10.78 -26.21 14.90
CA THR A 89 10.08 -25.84 13.66
C THR A 89 10.10 -24.33 13.39
N GLU A 90 11.13 -23.63 13.86
CA GLU A 90 11.28 -22.19 13.75
C GLU A 90 12.19 -21.82 12.58
N PHE A 91 11.69 -20.92 11.72
CA PHE A 91 12.45 -20.41 10.59
C PHE A 91 12.57 -18.89 10.67
N LYS A 92 13.76 -18.37 10.39
CA LYS A 92 14.01 -16.96 10.14
C LYS A 92 13.92 -16.71 8.64
N VAL A 93 13.03 -15.79 8.26
CA VAL A 93 12.83 -15.38 6.86
C VAL A 93 13.26 -13.93 6.70
N GLN A 94 14.04 -13.65 5.67
CA GLN A 94 14.24 -12.31 5.16
C GLN A 94 13.52 -12.21 3.82
N LEU A 95 12.56 -11.28 3.70
CA LEU A 95 11.72 -11.15 2.52
C LEU A 95 11.54 -9.69 2.12
N LEU A 96 11.11 -9.44 0.88
CA LEU A 96 10.51 -8.19 0.44
C LEU A 96 9.02 -8.45 0.24
N LEU A 97 8.19 -7.72 0.96
CA LEU A 97 6.74 -7.72 0.82
C LEU A 97 6.33 -6.54 -0.06
N GLN A 98 5.59 -6.82 -1.13
CA GLN A 98 4.95 -5.80 -1.95
C GLN A 98 3.44 -5.96 -1.91
N LEU A 99 2.71 -4.87 -1.70
CA LEU A 99 1.26 -4.83 -1.72
C LEU A 99 0.80 -3.93 -2.83
N HIS A 100 -0.26 -4.34 -3.50
CA HIS A 100 -0.87 -3.60 -4.60
C HIS A 100 -2.38 -3.56 -4.43
N TRP A 101 -2.95 -2.36 -4.43
CA TRP A 101 -4.39 -2.12 -4.39
C TRP A 101 -4.76 -0.90 -5.22
N LYS A 102 -6.07 -0.69 -5.45
CA LYS A 102 -6.57 0.50 -6.16
C LYS A 102 -7.40 1.36 -5.22
N ASP A 103 -7.04 2.64 -5.09
CA ASP A 103 -7.79 3.66 -4.35
C ASP A 103 -8.24 4.77 -5.31
N PRO A 104 -9.50 4.75 -5.77
CA PRO A 104 -10.02 5.76 -6.69
C PRO A 104 -9.93 7.21 -6.18
N ARG A 105 -9.86 7.42 -4.85
CA ARG A 105 -9.80 8.75 -4.23
C ARG A 105 -8.45 9.44 -4.45
N LEU A 106 -7.41 8.65 -4.72
CA LEU A 106 -6.04 9.09 -4.98
C LEU A 106 -5.76 9.34 -6.47
N ARG A 107 -6.76 9.17 -7.36
CA ARG A 107 -6.63 9.48 -8.78
C ARG A 107 -6.26 10.94 -8.99
N TYR A 108 -5.20 11.18 -9.76
CA TYR A 108 -4.70 12.53 -10.00
C TYR A 108 -4.42 12.87 -11.46
N LYS A 109 -4.64 11.93 -12.39
CA LYS A 109 -4.37 12.12 -13.83
C LYS A 109 -4.99 13.39 -14.43
N GLN A 110 -6.18 13.78 -13.97
CA GLN A 110 -6.86 14.99 -14.43
C GLN A 110 -6.16 16.29 -13.97
N PHE A 111 -5.48 16.25 -12.83
CA PHE A 111 -4.85 17.41 -12.21
C PHE A 111 -3.36 17.51 -12.55
N ALA A 112 -2.69 16.38 -12.80
CA ALA A 112 -1.27 16.30 -13.11
C ALA A 112 -1.00 15.24 -14.19
N PRO A 113 -1.41 15.47 -15.46
CA PRO A 113 -1.31 14.46 -16.53
C PRO A 113 0.13 14.12 -16.91
N HIS A 114 1.08 15.04 -16.69
CA HIS A 114 2.49 14.87 -17.01
C HIS A 114 3.28 14.13 -15.91
N LEU A 115 2.68 13.90 -14.74
CA LEU A 115 3.35 13.22 -13.64
C LEU A 115 3.06 11.71 -13.71
N PRO A 116 4.04 10.85 -14.07
CA PRO A 116 3.79 9.43 -14.28
C PRO A 116 3.54 8.69 -12.96
N GLU A 117 4.14 9.13 -11.86
CA GLU A 117 4.11 8.42 -10.59
C GLU A 117 4.39 9.37 -9.42
N LEU A 118 3.68 9.15 -8.32
CA LEU A 118 3.93 9.77 -7.03
C LEU A 118 4.71 8.78 -6.16
N ILE A 119 5.96 9.09 -5.85
CA ILE A 119 6.85 8.21 -5.08
C ILE A 119 7.18 8.88 -3.75
N GLY A 120 7.12 8.11 -2.67
CA GLY A 120 7.55 8.59 -1.36
C GLY A 120 7.70 7.48 -0.32
N GLU A 121 8.17 7.86 0.85
CA GLU A 121 8.46 6.94 1.96
C GLU A 121 7.39 7.07 3.06
N ILE A 122 7.81 7.20 4.32
CA ILE A 122 6.93 7.21 5.50
C ILE A 122 5.85 8.31 5.47
N ASN A 123 6.16 9.48 4.92
CA ASN A 123 5.21 10.60 4.84
C ASN A 123 4.00 10.25 3.97
N PHE A 124 4.18 9.41 2.95
CA PHE A 124 3.10 8.97 2.06
C PHE A 124 2.22 7.97 2.78
N ILE A 125 2.84 6.97 3.40
CA ILE A 125 2.16 5.91 4.18
C ILE A 125 1.30 6.51 5.29
N GLN A 126 1.80 7.53 5.99
CA GLN A 126 1.06 8.19 7.05
C GLN A 126 -0.17 8.98 6.55
N SER A 127 -0.17 9.38 5.28
CA SER A 127 -1.21 10.22 4.66
C SER A 127 -2.32 9.39 3.99
N ILE A 128 -2.01 8.18 3.54
CA ILE A 128 -2.95 7.32 2.81
C ILE A 128 -3.43 6.14 3.67
N TRP A 129 -4.58 5.57 3.33
CA TRP A 129 -5.01 4.27 3.83
C TRP A 129 -4.04 3.21 3.32
N THR A 130 -3.55 2.36 4.23
CA THR A 130 -2.65 1.24 3.92
C THR A 130 -3.25 0.00 4.57
N PRO A 131 -3.34 -1.15 3.87
CA PRO A 131 -3.86 -2.38 4.47
C PRO A 131 -2.97 -2.83 5.62
N HIS A 132 -3.59 -3.27 6.72
CA HIS A 132 -2.88 -3.92 7.82
C HIS A 132 -2.64 -5.39 7.49
N ILE A 133 -1.41 -5.87 7.67
CA ILE A 133 -1.02 -7.26 7.48
C ILE A 133 -0.42 -7.79 8.77
N TYR A 134 -0.84 -9.00 9.13
CA TYR A 134 -0.34 -9.78 10.24
C TYR A 134 0.02 -11.18 9.73
N LEU A 135 1.11 -11.78 10.20
CA LEU A 135 1.40 -13.18 9.93
C LEU A 135 0.98 -14.00 11.16
N THR A 136 -0.05 -14.83 11.00
CA THR A 136 -0.65 -15.58 12.13
C THR A 136 0.32 -16.51 12.87
N ASN A 137 1.40 -16.94 12.22
CA ASN A 137 2.38 -17.87 12.76
C ASN A 137 3.72 -17.20 13.08
N GLU A 138 3.74 -15.86 13.17
CA GLU A 138 4.92 -15.13 13.62
C GLU A 138 5.16 -15.37 15.11
N ARG A 139 6.41 -15.67 15.49
CA ARG A 139 6.84 -15.69 16.90
C ARG A 139 7.46 -14.36 17.30
N ASP A 140 8.39 -13.89 16.49
CA ASP A 140 8.99 -12.56 16.59
C ASP A 140 9.07 -11.95 15.19
N SER A 141 8.57 -10.73 15.03
CA SER A 141 8.74 -9.98 13.78
C SER A 141 9.45 -8.66 14.05
N LEU A 142 10.61 -8.50 13.42
CA LEU A 142 11.36 -7.25 13.46
C LEU A 142 10.73 -6.17 12.55
N VAL A 143 9.84 -6.54 11.63
CA VAL A 143 9.45 -5.71 10.46
C VAL A 143 7.96 -5.35 10.42
N LEU A 144 7.07 -6.04 11.14
CA LEU A 144 5.62 -5.76 11.08
C LEU A 144 5.16 -4.57 11.93
N GLY A 145 6.07 -3.96 12.68
CA GLY A 145 5.86 -2.60 13.18
C GLY A 145 6.14 -1.62 12.04
N LEU A 146 5.11 -0.90 11.58
CA LEU A 146 5.06 0.07 10.47
C LEU A 146 6.02 1.30 10.60
N PHE A 147 7.22 1.13 11.16
CA PHE A 147 8.10 2.21 11.62
C PHE A 147 9.58 2.03 11.22
N ARG A 148 9.87 1.38 10.09
CA ARG A 148 11.26 1.28 9.56
C ARG A 148 11.46 2.10 8.30
N ARG A 149 12.72 2.50 8.07
CA ARG A 149 13.18 3.40 6.99
C ARG A 149 13.07 2.79 5.58
N ASP A 150 12.93 1.47 5.48
CA ASP A 150 12.92 0.75 4.20
C ASP A 150 11.50 0.50 3.71
N MET A 151 10.73 1.59 3.56
CA MET A 151 9.37 1.55 3.02
C MET A 151 9.25 2.50 1.85
N LEU A 152 8.71 1.99 0.74
CA LEU A 152 8.47 2.77 -0.46
C LEU A 152 7.00 2.64 -0.85
N VAL A 153 6.37 3.77 -1.12
CA VAL A 153 5.05 3.86 -1.73
C VAL A 153 5.16 4.54 -3.07
N SER A 154 4.50 3.94 -4.05
CA SER A 154 4.23 4.51 -5.35
C SER A 154 2.71 4.61 -5.53
N ILE A 155 2.25 5.71 -6.13
CA ILE A 155 0.87 5.89 -6.55
C ILE A 155 0.88 6.26 -8.03
N LEU A 156 0.14 5.50 -8.84
CA LEU A 156 -0.04 5.75 -10.26
C LEU A 156 -1.20 6.73 -10.52
N PRO A 157 -1.26 7.37 -11.71
CA PRO A 157 -2.23 8.43 -12.00
C PRO A 157 -3.69 7.97 -11.95
N GLU A 158 -3.92 6.67 -12.16
CA GLU A 158 -5.25 6.02 -12.12
C GLU A 158 -5.63 5.48 -10.72
N GLY A 159 -4.81 5.77 -9.71
CA GLY A 159 -5.09 5.48 -8.30
C GLY A 159 -4.65 4.08 -7.86
N GLU A 160 -3.89 3.35 -8.67
CA GLU A 160 -3.17 2.16 -8.19
C GLU A 160 -2.08 2.58 -7.20
N VAL A 161 -1.94 1.82 -6.12
CA VAL A 161 -0.95 2.05 -5.07
C VAL A 161 -0.09 0.80 -4.94
N LEU A 162 1.23 1.00 -4.96
CA LEU A 162 2.23 -0.02 -4.71
C LEU A 162 2.96 0.33 -3.41
N PHE A 163 2.87 -0.54 -2.42
CA PHE A 163 3.63 -0.46 -1.18
C PHE A 163 4.69 -1.55 -1.17
N SER A 164 5.92 -1.24 -0.74
CA SER A 164 7.01 -2.21 -0.62
C SER A 164 7.75 -2.03 0.70
N THR A 165 8.05 -3.14 1.39
CA THR A 165 8.83 -3.15 2.63
C THR A 165 9.64 -4.44 2.79
N ARG A 166 10.79 -4.35 3.48
CA ARG A 166 11.74 -5.45 3.68
C ARG A 166 11.84 -5.87 5.15
#